data_AF-A0AAW5ZES1-F1
#
_entry.id   AF-A0AAW5ZES1-F1
#
_cell.length_a   1.000
_cell.length_b   1.000
_cell.length_c   1.000
_cell.angle_alpha   90.00
_cell.angle_beta   90.00
_cell.angle_gamma   90.00
#
_symmetry.space_group_name_H-M   'P 1'
#
loop_
_entity.id
_entity.type
_entity.pdbx_description
1 polymer ?
#
loop_
_entity_poly.entity_id
_entity_poly.type
_entity_poly.pdbx_seq_one_letter_code
_entity_poly.pdbx_strand_id
1 'polypeptide(L)'
;RQFLTCRRPDDWHLHLRDGGMLKTVVPYTSEIYGRAIVMPNLAPPVTTVEAAVAYRQRILDAVPAGHDFTPLMTCYLTDSLDPNELERGFNEGVF
;
A
#
# COMPACT_ATOMS: atom_id res chain seq x y z
N ARG A 1 23.50 -28.57 -1.68
CA ARG A 1 22.55 -27.46 -1.92
C ARG A 1 23.13 -26.22 -1.25
N GLN A 2 23.17 -25.10 -1.96
CA GLN A 2 23.56 -23.80 -1.38
C GLN A 2 22.28 -23.06 -0.98
N PHE A 3 22.32 -22.35 0.14
CA PHE A 3 21.22 -21.55 0.66
C PHE A 3 21.68 -20.11 0.88
N LEU A 4 20.77 -19.15 0.67
CA LEU A 4 20.96 -17.75 1.05
C LEU A 4 19.92 -17.41 2.11
N THR A 5 20.38 -16.89 3.25
CA THR A 5 19.53 -16.34 4.30
C THR A 5 19.70 -14.83 4.31
N CYS A 6 18.60 -14.09 4.30
CA CYS A 6 18.59 -12.64 4.41
C CYS A 6 17.57 -12.19 5.46
N ARG A 7 17.69 -10.93 5.89
CA ARG A 7 16.60 -10.28 6.64
C ARG A 7 15.38 -10.19 5.72
N ARG A 8 14.19 -10.22 6.30
CA ARG A 8 12.94 -10.10 5.53
C ARG A 8 12.98 -8.82 4.68
N PRO A 9 12.73 -8.89 3.36
CA PRO A 9 12.79 -7.74 2.47
C PRO A 9 11.53 -6.88 2.55
N ASP A 10 11.57 -5.73 1.87
CA ASP A 10 10.44 -4.83 1.61
C ASP A 10 10.38 -4.50 0.11
N ASP A 11 9.19 -4.19 -0.40
CA ASP A 11 8.96 -3.81 -1.80
C ASP A 11 8.69 -2.30 -1.94
N TRP A 12 9.63 -1.55 -2.50
CA TRP A 12 9.57 -0.09 -2.54
C TRP A 12 8.77 0.48 -3.72
N HIS A 13 8.14 -0.36 -4.56
CA HIS A 13 7.23 0.08 -5.62
C HIS A 13 6.24 -1.02 -6.01
N LEU A 14 4.99 -0.93 -5.53
CA LEU A 14 3.99 -1.97 -5.76
C LEU A 14 2.62 -1.43 -6.22
N HIS A 15 1.98 -2.15 -7.14
CA HIS A 15 0.60 -1.91 -7.59
C HIS A 15 -0.31 -3.05 -7.18
N LEU A 16 -1.12 -2.84 -6.14
CA LEU A 16 -2.04 -3.87 -5.59
C LEU A 16 -3.43 -3.89 -6.25
N ARG A 17 -3.78 -2.86 -7.03
CA ARG A 17 -5.11 -2.70 -7.66
C ARG A 17 -6.22 -2.67 -6.59
N ASP A 18 -7.46 -3.01 -6.95
CA ASP A 18 -8.59 -3.02 -6.01
C ASP A 18 -9.53 -4.21 -6.27
N GLY A 19 -10.51 -4.42 -5.38
CA GLY A 19 -11.58 -5.41 -5.54
C GLY A 19 -11.07 -6.85 -5.62
N GLY A 20 -11.59 -7.62 -6.59
CA GLY A 20 -11.20 -9.03 -6.78
C GLY A 20 -9.71 -9.21 -7.07
N MET A 21 -9.11 -8.25 -7.79
CA MET A 21 -7.67 -8.30 -8.12
C MET A 21 -6.83 -8.12 -6.85
N LEU A 22 -7.18 -7.15 -6.00
CA LEU A 22 -6.51 -6.92 -4.72
C LEU A 22 -6.45 -8.20 -3.87
N LYS A 23 -7.60 -8.86 -3.69
CA LYS A 23 -7.69 -10.13 -2.96
C LYS A 23 -6.84 -11.25 -3.55
N THR A 24 -6.61 -11.21 -4.86
CA THR A 24 -5.80 -12.20 -5.57
C THR A 24 -4.31 -11.93 -5.40
N VAL A 25 -3.88 -10.65 -5.43
CA VAL A 25 -2.45 -10.30 -5.52
C VAL A 25 -1.77 -10.02 -4.18
N VAL A 26 -2.52 -9.56 -3.15
CA VAL A 26 -1.95 -9.28 -1.81
C VAL A 26 -1.24 -10.48 -1.18
N PRO A 27 -1.74 -11.73 -1.28
CA PRO A 27 -1.06 -12.89 -0.69
C PRO A 27 0.38 -13.06 -1.18
N TYR A 28 0.63 -12.88 -2.48
CA TYR A 28 1.97 -13.03 -3.08
C TYR A 28 2.99 -12.02 -2.53
N THR A 29 2.54 -10.83 -2.12
CA THR A 29 3.41 -9.83 -1.51
C THR A 29 3.58 -10.09 -0.02
N SER A 30 2.46 -10.24 0.69
CA SER A 30 2.44 -10.34 2.15
C SER A 30 3.12 -11.59 2.71
N GLU A 31 3.20 -12.68 1.93
CA GLU A 31 3.96 -13.88 2.28
C GLU A 31 5.48 -13.62 2.41
N ILE A 32 6.01 -12.68 1.61
CA ILE A 32 7.45 -12.47 1.46
C ILE A 32 7.91 -11.18 2.15
N TYR A 33 7.24 -10.07 1.84
CA TYR A 33 7.68 -8.73 2.21
C TYR A 33 7.07 -8.27 3.54
N GLY A 34 7.85 -7.57 4.36
CA GLY A 34 7.34 -6.95 5.59
C GLY A 34 6.53 -5.68 5.31
N ARG A 35 7.01 -4.84 4.40
CA ARG A 35 6.35 -3.60 3.99
C ARG A 35 6.34 -3.48 2.47
N ALA A 36 5.42 -2.66 1.96
CA ALA A 36 5.51 -2.18 0.59
C ALA A 36 5.03 -0.75 0.41
N ILE A 37 5.67 0.01 -0.48
CA ILE A 37 5.15 1.31 -0.96
C ILE A 37 4.07 1.03 -1.99
N VAL A 38 2.83 1.35 -1.64
CA VAL A 38 1.64 1.09 -2.46
C VAL A 38 1.34 2.31 -3.31
N MET A 39 1.40 2.12 -4.63
CA MET A 39 1.18 3.18 -5.61
C MET A 39 -0.31 3.60 -5.69
N PRO A 40 -0.61 4.88 -5.95
CA PRO A 40 -1.94 5.47 -5.74
C PRO A 40 -2.79 5.54 -7.01
N ASN A 41 -2.35 4.90 -8.11
CA ASN A 41 -2.94 5.00 -9.44
C ASN A 41 -4.16 4.05 -9.65
N LEU A 42 -5.10 4.08 -8.70
CA LEU A 42 -6.42 3.47 -8.87
C LEU A 42 -7.29 4.28 -9.87
N ALA A 43 -8.50 3.79 -10.12
CA ALA A 43 -9.51 4.49 -10.93
C ALA A 43 -10.79 4.68 -10.11
N PRO A 44 -11.05 5.88 -9.54
CA PRO A 44 -10.21 7.09 -9.57
C PRO A 44 -8.91 6.97 -8.75
N PRO A 45 -7.88 7.81 -8.99
CA PRO A 45 -6.63 7.77 -8.23
C PRO A 45 -6.85 8.19 -6.77
N VAL A 46 -5.95 7.75 -5.90
CA VAL A 46 -5.95 8.11 -4.47
C VAL A 46 -5.33 9.49 -4.29
N THR A 47 -6.16 10.51 -4.11
CA THR A 47 -5.73 11.92 -3.98
C THR A 47 -6.12 12.56 -2.64
N THR A 48 -6.73 11.80 -1.73
CA THR A 48 -7.18 12.29 -0.41
C THR A 48 -6.76 11.34 0.70
N VAL A 49 -6.62 11.88 1.91
CA VAL A 49 -6.35 11.14 3.14
C VAL A 49 -7.41 10.07 3.37
N GLU A 50 -8.69 10.44 3.21
CA GLU A 50 -9.82 9.52 3.36
C GLU A 50 -9.72 8.33 2.40
N ALA A 51 -9.42 8.57 1.12
CA ALA A 51 -9.28 7.52 0.13
C ALA A 51 -8.10 6.59 0.45
N ALA A 52 -6.99 7.14 0.94
CA ALA A 52 -5.81 6.37 1.34
C ALA A 52 -6.08 5.49 2.57
N VAL A 53 -6.76 6.02 3.59
CA VAL A 53 -7.19 5.25 4.77
C VAL A 53 -8.13 4.10 4.37
N ALA A 54 -9.13 4.41 3.55
CA ALA A 54 -10.07 3.39 3.07
C ALA A 54 -9.37 2.31 2.24
N TYR A 55 -8.41 2.68 1.39
CA TYR A 55 -7.65 1.73 0.58
C TYR A 55 -6.70 0.88 1.44
N ARG A 56 -6.01 1.50 2.42
CA ARG A 56 -5.20 0.80 3.41
C ARG A 56 -6.00 -0.29 4.11
N GLN A 57 -7.21 0.02 4.56
CA GLN A 57 -8.07 -0.96 5.22
C GLN A 57 -8.44 -2.11 4.28
N ARG A 58 -8.82 -1.84 3.03
CA ARG A 58 -9.09 -2.90 2.04
C ARG A 58 -7.89 -3.82 1.79
N ILE A 59 -6.67 -3.26 1.79
CA ILE A 59 -5.45 -4.06 1.65
C ILE A 59 -5.27 -4.96 2.88
N LEU A 60 -5.40 -4.41 4.09
CA LEU A 60 -5.28 -5.17 5.34
C LEU A 60 -6.33 -6.28 5.44
N ASP A 61 -7.56 -6.02 5.02
CA ASP A 61 -8.64 -7.03 4.97
C ASP A 61 -8.34 -8.17 3.97
N ALA A 62 -7.47 -7.92 2.99
CA ALA A 62 -7.02 -8.91 2.01
C ALA A 62 -5.72 -9.65 2.42
N VAL A 63 -5.10 -9.28 3.54
CA VAL A 63 -3.91 -9.97 4.06
C VAL A 63 -4.33 -11.30 4.71
N PRO A 64 -3.78 -12.45 4.27
CA PRO A 64 -4.04 -13.74 4.92
C PRO A 64 -3.65 -13.75 6.40
N ALA A 65 -4.42 -14.49 7.20
CA ALA A 65 -4.12 -14.66 8.62
C ALA A 65 -2.70 -15.24 8.83
N GLY A 66 -1.93 -14.62 9.72
CA GLY A 66 -0.55 -15.00 10.03
C GLY A 66 0.51 -14.29 9.20
N HIS A 67 0.14 -13.54 8.16
CA HIS A 67 1.08 -12.67 7.46
C HIS A 67 1.24 -11.36 8.25
N ASP A 68 2.48 -10.95 8.48
CA ASP A 68 2.81 -9.64 9.04
C ASP A 68 3.20 -8.70 7.88
N PHE A 69 2.27 -7.89 7.39
CA PHE A 69 2.47 -7.02 6.23
C PHE A 69 1.92 -5.62 6.51
N THR A 70 2.74 -4.60 6.24
CA THR A 70 2.37 -3.19 6.42
C THR A 70 2.40 -2.45 5.07
N PRO A 71 1.23 -2.08 4.51
CA PRO A 71 1.17 -1.22 3.33
C PRO A 71 1.48 0.24 3.68
N LEU A 72 2.49 0.82 3.03
CA LEU A 72 2.87 2.22 3.12
C LEU A 72 2.18 2.95 1.97
N MET A 73 1.19 3.77 2.28
CA MET A 73 0.34 4.39 1.26
C MET A 73 1.02 5.62 0.66
N THR A 74 0.55 6.04 -0.52
CA THR A 74 1.06 7.24 -1.21
C THR A 74 -0.09 8.08 -1.74
N CYS A 75 0.18 9.34 -2.08
CA CYS A 75 -0.77 10.25 -2.70
C CYS A 75 -0.44 10.41 -4.19
N TYR A 76 -1.48 10.37 -5.04
CA TYR A 76 -1.34 10.72 -6.46
C TYR A 76 -1.31 12.26 -6.58
N LEU A 77 -0.26 12.81 -7.17
CA LEU A 77 -0.15 14.26 -7.39
C LEU A 77 -0.97 14.69 -8.61
N THR A 78 -1.79 15.72 -8.45
CA THR A 78 -2.60 16.33 -9.53
C THR A 78 -2.51 17.85 -9.46
N ASP A 79 -2.81 18.54 -10.56
CA ASP A 79 -2.83 20.01 -10.61
C ASP A 79 -3.81 20.64 -9.61
N SER A 80 -4.87 19.92 -9.26
CA SER A 80 -5.92 20.36 -8.33
C SER A 80 -5.75 19.87 -6.90
N LEU A 81 -4.66 19.14 -6.59
CA LEU A 81 -4.41 18.65 -5.23
C LEU A 81 -4.14 19.84 -4.32
N ASP A 82 -4.92 19.96 -3.24
CA ASP A 82 -4.63 20.92 -2.18
C ASP A 82 -3.33 20.51 -1.45
N PRO A 83 -2.28 21.33 -1.41
CA PRO A 83 -1.07 21.02 -0.66
C PRO A 83 -1.32 20.70 0.82
N ASN A 84 -2.36 21.32 1.43
CA ASN A 84 -2.73 21.04 2.81
C ASN A 84 -3.26 19.60 2.99
N GLU A 85 -3.85 19.01 1.96
CA GLU A 85 -4.30 17.61 1.98
C GLU A 85 -3.11 16.65 2.06
N LEU A 86 -2.06 16.95 1.29
CA LEU A 86 -0.81 16.17 1.29
C LEU A 86 -0.06 16.32 2.63
N GLU A 87 0.08 17.56 3.12
CA GLU A 87 0.70 17.84 4.42
C GLU A 87 -0.05 17.16 5.56
N ARG A 88 -1.39 17.27 5.57
CA ARG A 88 -2.23 16.60 6.56
C ARG A 88 -2.00 15.09 6.54
N GLY A 89 -2.06 14.47 5.37
CA GLY A 89 -1.85 13.02 5.26
C GLY A 89 -0.46 12.56 5.71
N PHE A 90 0.58 13.35 5.45
CA PHE A 90 1.92 13.06 5.97
C PHE A 90 1.99 13.19 7.51
N ASN A 91 1.49 14.29 8.07
CA ASN A 91 1.51 14.55 9.51
C ASN A 91 0.66 13.52 10.31
N GLU A 92 -0.40 12.98 9.70
CA GLU A 92 -1.24 11.93 10.29
C GLU A 92 -0.68 10.50 10.08
N GLY A 93 0.42 10.32 9.35
CA GLY A 93 0.99 9.00 9.04
C GLY A 93 0.14 8.18 8.05
N VAL A 94 -0.67 8.87 7.24
CA VAL A 94 -1.47 8.29 6.17
C VAL A 94 -0.66 8.14 4.88
N PHE A 95 0.17 9.11 4.54
CA PHE A 95 1.15 9.03 3.43
C PHE A 95 2.57 8.84 3.94
#